data_AF-A0A3G6UST4-F1
#
_entry.id   AF-A0A3G6UST4-F1
#
_cell.length_a   1.000
_cell.length_b   1.000
_cell.length_c   1.000
_cell.angle_alpha   90.00
_cell.angle_beta   90.00
_cell.angle_gamma   90.00
#
_symmetry.space_group_name_H-M   'P 1'
#
loop_
_entity.id
_entity.type
_entity.pdbx_description
1 polymer ?
#
loop_
_entity_poly.entity_id
_entity_poly.type
_entity_poly.pdbx_seq_one_letter_code
_entity_poly.pdbx_strand_id
1 'polypeptide(L)' 'MDQRKYILGSVIFLLIGLYFAGIAGIQFMDEKVEENMDIVFTNISCSALFFCITVYLLHLKDEKTKRAEDK' A
#
# COMPACT_ATOMS: atom_id res chain seq x y z
N MET A 1 20.18 3.72 -9.81
CA MET A 1 18.89 3.00 -9.71
C MET A 1 17.81 4.01 -10.06
N ASP A 2 17.19 3.88 -11.23
CA ASP A 2 16.39 4.96 -11.83
C ASP A 2 15.19 5.35 -10.96
N GLN A 3 14.98 6.66 -10.78
CA GLN A 3 13.85 7.25 -10.04
C GLN A 3 12.49 6.64 -10.45
N ARG A 4 12.38 6.29 -11.74
CA ARG A 4 11.23 5.60 -12.33
C ARG A 4 10.89 4.28 -11.66
N LYS A 5 11.88 3.54 -11.14
CA LYS A 5 11.68 2.24 -10.47
C LYS A 5 11.00 2.41 -9.11
N TYR A 6 11.32 3.48 -8.38
CA TYR A 6 10.65 3.80 -7.11
C TYR A 6 9.20 4.20 -7.32
N ILE A 7 8.94 5.05 -8.32
CA ILE A 7 7.58 5.46 -8.67
C ILE A 7 6.77 4.24 -9.13
N LEU A 8 7.31 3.43 -10.05
CA LEU A 8 6.64 2.23 -10.53
C LEU A 8 6.35 1.26 -9.38
N GLY A 9 7.33 1.01 -8.50
CA GLY A 9 7.15 0.18 -7.32
C GLY A 9 6.05 0.72 -6.39
N SER A 10 6.07 2.03 -6.10
CA SER A 10 5.05 2.68 -5.27
C SER A 10 3.65 2.55 -5.86
N VAL A 11 3.48 2.71 -7.19
CA VAL A 11 2.19 2.55 -7.85
C VAL A 11 1.71 1.10 -7.76
N ILE A 12 2.60 0.12 -7.98
CA ILE A 12 2.25 -1.31 -7.87
C ILE A 12 1.77 -1.63 -6.44
N PHE A 13 2.52 -1.24 -5.42
CA PHE A 13 2.14 -1.50 -4.03
C PHE A 13 0.87 -0.74 -3.61
N LEU A 14 0.66 0.48 -4.13
CA LEU A 14 -0.58 1.22 -3.92
C LEU A 14 -1.79 0.45 -4.47
N LEU A 15 -1.69 -0.06 -5.69
CA LEU A 15 -2.76 -0.84 -6.33
C LEU A 15 -3.05 -2.13 -5.57
N ILE A 16 -2.01 -2.82 -5.08
CA ILE A 16 -2.17 -4.01 -4.24
C ILE A 16 -2.88 -3.66 -2.92
N GLY A 17 -2.48 -2.56 -2.27
CA GLY A 17 -3.15 -2.08 -1.06
C GLY A 17 -4.63 -1.78 -1.29
N LEU A 18 -4.95 -1.06 -2.37
CA LEU A 18 -6.33 -0.75 -2.78
C LEU A 18 -7.15 -2.01 -3.08
N TYR A 19 -6.53 -3.04 -3.67
CA TYR A 19 -7.20 -4.32 -3.91
C TYR A 19 -7.64 -4.97 -2.61
N PHE A 20 -6.76 -5.06 -1.60
CA PHE A 20 -7.11 -5.61 -0.29
C PHE A 20 -8.13 -4.74 0.46
N ALA A 21 -8.02 -3.40 0.36
CA ALA A 21 -9.02 -2.49 0.92
C ALA A 21 -10.40 -2.70 0.29
N GLY A 22 -10.46 -2.90 -1.03
CA GLY A 22 -11.70 -3.19 -1.75
C GLY A 22 -12.34 -4.50 -1.30
N ILE A 23 -11.55 -5.58 -1.17
CA ILE A 23 -12.04 -6.86 -0.64
C ILE A 23 -12.57 -6.69 0.78
N ALA A 24 -11.82 -6.02 1.66
CA ALA A 24 -12.25 -5.76 3.02
C ALA A 24 -13.57 -4.97 3.07
N GLY A 25 -13.72 -3.96 2.21
CA GLY A 25 -14.95 -3.17 2.11
C GLY A 25 -16.16 -4.01 1.69
N ILE A 26 -16.01 -4.87 0.70
CA ILE A 26 -17.07 -5.79 0.26
C ILE A 26 -17.45 -6.75 1.38
N GLN A 27 -16.46 -7.36 2.05
CA GLN A 27 -16.69 -8.31 3.14
C GLN A 27 -17.29 -7.65 4.39
N PHE A 28 -16.97 -6.39 4.64
CA PHE A 28 -17.55 -5.63 5.75
C PHE A 28 -19.03 -5.30 5.53
N MET A 29 -19.46 -5.18 4.27
CA MET A 29 -20.86 -4.95 3.90
C MET A 29 -21.68 -6.24 3.74
N ASP A 30 -21.05 -7.41 3.87
CA ASP A 30 -21.72 -8.71 3.78
C ASP A 30 -22.56 -8.97 5.05
N GLU A 31 -23.69 -9.66 4.91
CA GLU A 31 -24.56 -10.03 6.04
C GLU A 31 -23.85 -10.96 7.04
N LYS A 32 -22.77 -11.63 6.60
CA LYS A 32 -21.93 -12.52 7.42
C LYS A 32 -20.71 -11.85 8.04
N VAL A 33 -20.73 -10.52 8.19
CA VAL A 33 -19.58 -9.77 8.72
C VAL A 33 -19.11 -10.26 10.09
N GLU A 34 -20.03 -10.65 10.99
CA GLU A 34 -19.67 -11.13 12.34
C GLU A 34 -18.82 -12.40 12.31
N GLU A 35 -19.11 -13.33 11.39
CA GLU A 35 -18.34 -14.57 11.22
C GLU A 35 -17.01 -14.34 10.50
N ASN A 36 -16.95 -13.32 9.63
CA ASN A 36 -15.81 -13.05 8.76
C ASN A 36 -14.91 -11.90 9.25
N MET A 37 -15.15 -11.35 10.44
CA MET A 37 -14.48 -10.14 10.92
C MET A 37 -12.95 -10.29 11.02
N ASP A 38 -12.46 -11.50 11.37
CA ASP A 38 -11.02 -11.80 11.37
C ASP A 38 -10.40 -11.68 9.97
N ILE A 39 -11.14 -12.08 8.93
CA ILE A 39 -10.70 -12.00 7.54
C ILE A 39 -10.70 -10.53 7.08
N VAL A 40 -11.74 -9.78 7.43
CA VAL A 40 -11.83 -8.33 7.17
C VAL A 40 -10.64 -7.61 7.80
N PHE A 41 -10.36 -7.87 9.07
CA PHE A 41 -9.24 -7.27 9.80
C PHE A 41 -7.90 -7.62 9.17
N THR A 42 -7.73 -8.86 8.72
CA THR A 42 -6.53 -9.31 8.00
C THR A 42 -6.35 -8.54 6.69
N ASN A 43 -7.40 -8.40 5.90
CA ASN A 43 -7.35 -7.67 4.63
C ASN A 43 -7.07 -6.17 4.83
N ILE A 44 -7.66 -5.54 5.85
CA ILE A 44 -7.34 -4.16 6.23
C ILE A 44 -5.87 -4.04 6.63
N SER A 45 -5.37 -4.97 7.45
CA SER A 45 -3.97 -4.98 7.88
C SER A 45 -3.01 -5.13 6.69
N CYS A 46 -3.30 -6.04 5.76
CA CYS A 46 -2.55 -6.18 4.52
C CYS A 46 -2.56 -4.89 3.68
N SER A 47 -3.73 -4.27 3.52
CA SER A 47 -3.86 -2.97 2.84
C SER A 47 -2.97 -1.91 3.48
N ALA A 48 -3.02 -1.76 4.80
CA ALA A 48 -2.21 -0.79 5.53
C ALA A 48 -0.70 -1.04 5.35
N LEU A 49 -0.26 -2.30 5.41
CA LEU A 49 1.14 -2.67 5.15
C LEU A 49 1.60 -2.22 3.75
N PHE A 50 0.79 -2.46 2.72
CA PHE A 50 1.15 -2.06 1.36
C PHE A 50 1.14 -0.53 1.16
N PHE A 51 0.29 0.20 1.87
CA PHE A 51 0.38 1.66 1.91
C PHE A 51 1.63 2.15 2.62
N CYS A 52 2.04 1.53 3.74
CA CYS A 52 3.31 1.86 4.40
C CYS A 52 4.51 1.63 3.46
N ILE A 53 4.53 0.52 2.72
CA ILE A 53 5.58 0.24 1.71
C ILE A 53 5.56 1.31 0.61
N THR A 54 4.38 1.69 0.13
CA THR A 54 4.21 2.74 -0.88
C THR A 54 4.82 4.07 -0.43
N VAL A 55 4.46 4.54 0.76
CA VAL A 55 4.98 5.78 1.35
C VAL A 55 6.48 5.68 1.57
N TYR A 56 6.98 4.53 2.04
CA TYR A 56 8.40 4.31 2.24
C TYR A 56 9.20 4.37 0.93
N LEU A 57 8.70 3.77 -0.16
CA LEU A 57 9.35 3.84 -1.47
C LEU A 57 9.39 5.27 -2.02
N LEU A 58 8.32 6.05 -1.82
CA LEU A 58 8.29 7.45 -2.19
C LEU A 58 9.26 8.29 -1.36
N HIS A 59 9.35 8.02 -0.05
CA HIS A 59 10.33 8.66 0.82
C HIS A 59 11.77 8.36 0.38
N LEU A 60 12.09 7.10 0.05
CA LEU A 60 13.42 6.73 -0.47
C LEU A 60 13.75 7.41 -1.81
N LYS A 61 12.76 7.63 -2.67
CA LYS A 61 12.89 8.39 -3.92
C LYS A 61 13.26 9.84 -3.64
N ASP A 62 12.56 10.48 -2.70
CA ASP A 62 12.82 11.88 -2.32
C ASP A 62 14.21 12.04 -1.70
N GLU A 63 14.61 11.15 -0.79
CA GLU A 63 15.95 11.14 -0.17
C GLU A 63 17.08 11.00 -1.21
N LYS A 64 16.89 10.16 -2.22
CA LYS A 64 17.86 10.02 -3.31
C LYS A 64 17.94 11.24 -4.23
N THR A 65 16.82 11.93 -4.40
CA THR A 65 16.76 13.14 -5.25
C THR A 65 17.49 14.28 -4.56
N LYS A 66 17.22 14.52 -3.26
CA LYS A 66 17.93 15.53 -2.46
C LYS A 66 19.45 15.34 -2.47
N ARG A 67 19.93 14.11 -2.23
CA ARG A 67 21.36 13.78 -2.27
C ARG A 67 22.03 13.99 -3.64
N ALA A 68 21.25 14.04 -4.73
CA ALA A 68 21.75 14.32 -6.06
C ALA A 68 21.79 15.83 -6.36
N GLU A 69 20.92 16.63 -5.74
CA GLU A 69 20.90 18.10 -5.83
C GLU A 69 21.98 18.74 -4.95
N ASP A 70 22.35 18.12 -3.83
CA ASP A 70 23.41 18.57 -2.92
C ASP A 70 24.84 18.31 -3.44
N LYS A 71 25.01 17.71 -4.62
CA LYS A 71 26.30 17.35 -5.24
C LYS A 71 26.57 18.16 -6.49
#